data_AF-A0A7X7VSC2-F1
#
_entry.id   AF-A0A7X7VSC2-F1
#
_cell.length_a   1.000
_cell.length_b   1.000
_cell.length_c   1.000
_cell.angle_alpha   90.00
_cell.angle_beta   90.00
_cell.angle_gamma   90.00
#
_symmetry.space_group_name_H-M   'P 1'
#
loop_
_entity.id
_entity.type
_entity.pdbx_description
1 polymer ?
#
loop_
_entity_poly.entity_id
_entity_poly.type
_entity_poly.pdbx_seq_one_letter_code
_entity_poly.pdbx_strand_id
1 'polypeptide(L)'
;MSKRLLTILLFISLFLNAGIIGGMIVMGFYRQYHIAHHYLPDSEGIGSDRGRIQIPELKDPEVIALRNRFLSIKKELLQELAKDPVDEAKIKAIIEKSISAQSDMERALGYELLEYRQTLSADEAKKHFEGRLERMNRFSDRRNDRRKSK
;
A
#
# COMPACT_ATOMS: atom_id res chain seq x y z
N MET A 1 61.46 21.01 -10.17
CA MET A 1 60.16 20.65 -10.77
C MET A 1 60.04 21.29 -12.15
N SER A 2 59.71 20.52 -13.19
CA SER A 2 59.55 21.09 -14.54
C SER A 2 58.18 21.77 -14.66
N LYS A 3 58.11 22.91 -15.35
CA LYS A 3 56.84 23.63 -15.63
C LYS A 3 55.79 22.70 -16.24
N ARG A 4 56.23 21.73 -17.06
CA ARG A 4 55.39 20.71 -17.69
C ARG A 4 54.72 19.78 -16.67
N LEU A 5 55.46 19.33 -15.65
CA LEU A 5 54.91 18.49 -14.59
C LEU A 5 53.87 19.25 -13.75
N LEU A 6 54.14 20.53 -13.46
CA LEU A 6 53.20 21.39 -12.75
C LEU A 6 51.90 21.58 -13.55
N THR A 7 52.02 21.80 -14.87
CA THR A 7 50.86 21.93 -15.76
C THR A 7 50.04 20.64 -15.82
N ILE A 8 50.68 19.47 -15.89
CA ILE A 8 49.99 18.18 -15.89
C ILE A 8 49.22 17.97 -14.57
N LEU A 9 49.86 18.23 -13.43
CA LEU A 9 49.20 18.11 -12.12
C LEU A 9 48.04 19.10 -11.96
N LEU A 10 48.16 20.31 -12.51
CA LEU A 10 47.09 21.30 -12.50
C LEU A 10 45.88 20.80 -13.29
N PHE A 11 46.08 20.24 -14.49
CA PHE A 11 45.00 19.67 -15.28
C PHE A 11 44.35 18.47 -14.59
N ILE A 12 45.13 17.57 -14.00
CA ILE A 12 44.61 16.43 -13.24
C ILE A 12 43.73 16.92 -12.08
N SER A 13 44.22 17.90 -11.30
CA SER A 13 43.45 18.50 -10.21
C SER A 13 42.16 19.17 -10.71
N LEU A 14 42.23 19.89 -11.83
CA LEU A 14 41.07 20.57 -12.42
C LEU A 14 39.99 19.56 -12.84
N PHE A 15 40.36 18.49 -13.56
CA PHE A 15 39.40 17.48 -14.01
C PHE A 15 38.84 16.66 -12.85
N LEU A 16 39.64 16.36 -11.82
CA LEU A 16 39.16 15.66 -10.63
C LEU A 16 38.10 16.50 -9.88
N ASN A 17 38.38 17.80 -9.69
CA ASN A 17 37.43 18.71 -9.06
C ASN A 17 36.17 18.92 -9.91
N ALA A 18 36.31 19.06 -11.23
CA ALA A 18 35.17 19.17 -12.14
C ALA A 18 34.31 17.91 -12.13
N GLY A 19 34.91 16.72 -12.05
CA GLY A 19 34.19 15.44 -11.93
C GLY A 19 33.44 15.31 -10.60
N ILE A 20 34.03 15.74 -9.49
CA ILE A 20 33.38 15.74 -8.17
C ILE A 20 32.19 16.71 -8.14
N ILE A 21 32.38 17.95 -8.62
CA ILE A 21 31.32 18.96 -8.68
C ILE A 21 30.22 18.51 -9.65
N GLY A 22 30.58 18.03 -10.84
CA GLY A 22 29.64 17.49 -11.82
C GLY A 22 28.85 16.30 -11.26
N GLY A 23 29.51 15.40 -10.53
CA GLY A 23 28.88 14.28 -9.84
C GLY A 23 27.91 14.73 -8.75
N MET A 24 28.26 15.74 -7.94
CA MET A 24 27.36 16.30 -6.94
C MET A 24 26.14 17.00 -7.56
N ILE A 25 26.32 17.69 -8.68
CA ILE A 25 25.23 18.33 -9.43
C ILE A 25 24.30 17.26 -10.00
N VAL A 26 24.83 16.25 -10.70
CA VAL A 26 24.04 15.16 -11.28
C VAL A 26 23.33 14.36 -10.18
N MET A 27 24.02 13.98 -9.10
CA MET A 27 23.36 13.33 -7.96
C MET A 27 22.32 14.25 -7.30
N GLY A 28 22.57 15.55 -7.18
CA GLY A 28 21.61 16.51 -6.63
C GLY A 28 20.33 16.55 -7.48
N PHE A 29 20.46 16.75 -8.78
CA PHE A 29 19.32 16.76 -9.71
C PHE A 29 18.64 15.38 -9.80
N TYR A 30 19.36 14.29 -10.03
CA TYR A 30 18.78 12.95 -10.12
C TYR A 30 18.14 12.50 -8.81
N ARG A 31 18.75 12.77 -7.65
CA ARG A 31 18.18 12.44 -6.35
C ARG A 31 16.95 13.29 -6.06
N GLN A 32 16.93 14.56 -6.45
CA GLN A 32 15.75 15.42 -6.28
C GLN A 32 14.60 14.99 -7.21
N TYR A 33 14.89 14.58 -8.45
CA TYR A 33 13.89 13.95 -9.34
C TYR A 33 13.43 12.57 -8.83
N HIS A 34 14.34 11.71 -8.36
CA HIS A 34 13.96 10.40 -7.79
C HIS A 34 13.18 10.52 -6.48
N ILE A 35 13.53 11.47 -5.60
CA ILE A 35 12.78 11.75 -4.36
C ILE A 35 11.43 12.39 -4.70
N ALA A 36 11.34 13.30 -5.67
CA ALA A 36 10.05 13.84 -6.11
C ALA A 36 9.12 12.75 -6.66
N HIS A 37 9.65 11.71 -7.31
CA HIS A 37 8.84 10.59 -7.83
C HIS A 37 8.50 9.51 -6.78
N HIS A 38 9.30 9.35 -5.71
CA HIS A 38 9.05 8.33 -4.67
C HIS A 38 8.54 8.86 -3.33
N TYR A 39 8.70 10.15 -3.08
CA TYR A 39 8.29 10.87 -1.87
C TYR A 39 7.54 12.14 -2.24
N LEU A 40 6.61 12.06 -3.20
CA LEU A 40 5.41 12.87 -3.01
C LEU A 40 4.84 12.44 -1.66
N PRO A 41 4.72 13.32 -0.64
CA PRO A 41 3.75 13.05 0.41
C PRO A 41 2.46 12.80 -0.34
N ASP A 42 1.83 11.63 -0.14
CA ASP A 42 0.51 11.35 -0.69
C ASP A 42 -0.29 12.64 -0.48
N SER A 43 -0.58 13.34 -1.59
CA SER A 43 -1.49 14.46 -1.57
C SER A 43 -2.70 13.93 -0.84
N GLU A 44 -3.08 14.59 0.25
CA GLU A 44 -4.23 14.24 1.07
C GLU A 44 -5.36 13.70 0.17
N GLY A 45 -5.59 12.39 0.23
CA GLY A 45 -6.58 11.70 -0.59
C GLY A 45 -6.25 11.61 -2.08
N ILE A 46 -5.54 10.56 -2.46
CA ILE A 46 -5.95 9.55 -3.48
C ILE A 46 -4.77 8.58 -3.51
N GLY A 47 -4.84 7.55 -2.66
CA GLY A 47 -3.93 6.42 -2.76
C GLY A 47 -4.01 5.88 -4.18
N SER A 48 -2.90 5.95 -4.91
CA SER A 48 -2.87 5.51 -6.29
C SER A 48 -3.38 4.07 -6.35
N ASP A 49 -4.49 3.88 -7.06
CA ASP A 49 -5.18 2.61 -7.30
C ASP A 49 -4.34 1.72 -8.25
N ARG A 50 -3.02 1.75 -8.11
CA ARG A 50 -2.06 1.01 -8.94
C ARG A 50 -2.02 -0.43 -8.45
N GLY A 51 -3.03 -1.19 -8.87
CA GLY A 51 -3.08 -2.64 -8.73
C GLY A 51 -4.21 -3.17 -7.87
N ARG A 52 -5.16 -2.33 -7.41
CA ARG A 52 -6.46 -2.90 -7.08
C ARG A 52 -7.13 -3.22 -8.39
N ILE A 53 -7.30 -4.51 -8.64
CA ILE A 53 -8.41 -4.94 -9.46
C ILE A 53 -9.63 -4.28 -8.84
N GLN A 54 -10.22 -3.31 -9.52
CA GLN A 54 -11.53 -2.79 -9.15
C GLN A 54 -12.47 -3.96 -9.28
N ILE A 55 -12.70 -4.60 -8.14
CA ILE A 55 -13.69 -5.64 -8.03
C ILE A 55 -15.03 -4.91 -8.18
N PRO A 56 -15.84 -5.19 -9.22
CA PRO A 56 -17.12 -4.51 -9.40
C PRO A 56 -18.08 -4.71 -8.21
N GLU A 57 -17.83 -5.75 -7.39
CA GLU A 57 -18.56 -6.24 -6.22
C GLU A 57 -18.55 -5.30 -4.99
N LEU A 58 -18.22 -4.01 -5.13
CA LEU A 58 -18.28 -3.06 -4.01
C LEU A 58 -18.80 -1.71 -4.51
N LYS A 59 -19.88 -1.77 -5.29
CA LYS A 59 -20.59 -0.57 -5.73
C LYS A 59 -21.86 -0.33 -4.94
N ASP A 60 -22.36 -1.33 -4.23
CA ASP A 60 -23.53 -1.16 -3.39
C ASP A 60 -23.27 -0.12 -2.27
N PRO A 61 -24.03 1.00 -2.25
CA PRO A 61 -23.95 2.00 -1.18
C PRO A 61 -24.15 1.41 0.22
N GLU A 62 -24.97 0.36 0.37
CA GLU A 62 -25.24 -0.28 1.65
C GLU A 62 -24.02 -1.03 2.17
N VAL A 63 -23.37 -1.82 1.30
CA VAL A 63 -22.13 -2.53 1.63
C VAL A 63 -21.00 -1.56 1.95
N ILE A 64 -20.92 -0.44 1.20
CA ILE A 64 -19.98 0.64 1.50
C ILE A 64 -20.26 1.25 2.88
N ALA A 65 -21.53 1.48 3.23
CA ALA A 65 -21.91 2.01 4.54
C ALA A 65 -21.54 1.04 5.68
N LEU A 66 -21.79 -0.27 5.50
CA LEU A 66 -21.40 -1.31 6.46
C LEU A 66 -19.88 -1.36 6.65
N ARG A 67 -19.11 -1.29 5.56
CA ARG A 67 -17.64 -1.22 5.62
C ARG A 67 -17.17 0.02 6.37
N ASN A 68 -17.74 1.18 6.07
CA ASN A 68 -17.36 2.43 6.72
C ASN A 68 -17.68 2.40 8.23
N ARG A 69 -18.81 1.79 8.61
CA ARG A 69 -19.18 1.55 10.01
C ARG A 69 -18.22 0.61 10.73
N PHE A 70 -17.83 -0.50 10.10
CA PHE A 70 -16.83 -1.40 10.67
C PHE A 70 -15.49 -0.67 10.87
N LEU A 71 -15.05 0.12 9.88
CA LEU A 71 -13.82 0.90 9.98
C LEU A 71 -13.89 1.97 11.07
N SER A 72 -15.04 2.62 11.29
CA SER A 72 -15.18 3.59 12.38
C SER A 72 -15.10 2.94 13.75
N ILE A 73 -15.73 1.78 13.94
CA ILE A 73 -15.64 1.01 15.20
C ILE A 73 -14.20 0.56 15.44
N LYS A 74 -13.49 0.11 14.40
CA LYS A 74 -12.08 -0.25 14.52
C LYS A 74 -11.20 0.95 14.94
N LYS A 75 -11.49 2.16 14.43
CA LYS A 75 -10.79 3.37 14.87
C LYS A 75 -11.07 3.67 16.34
N GLU A 76 -12.33 3.55 16.77
CA GLU A 76 -12.71 3.71 18.18
C GLU A 76 -11.96 2.72 19.08
N LEU A 77 -11.88 1.45 18.69
CA LEU A 77 -11.13 0.42 19.42
C LEU A 77 -9.66 0.80 19.60
N LEU A 78 -9.00 1.24 18.52
CA LEU A 78 -7.60 1.65 18.57
C LEU A 78 -7.39 2.90 19.45
N GLN A 79 -8.34 3.84 19.42
CA GLN A 79 -8.30 5.04 20.26
C GLN A 79 -8.45 4.70 21.74
N GLU A 80 -9.35 3.78 22.10
CA GLU A 80 -9.51 3.35 23.50
C GLU A 80 -8.32 2.52 23.99
N LEU A 81 -7.77 1.63 23.15
CA LEU A 81 -6.57 0.84 23.48
C LEU A 81 -5.31 1.71 23.70
N ALA A 82 -5.29 2.93 23.15
CA ALA A 82 -4.17 3.85 23.28
C ALA A 82 -4.21 4.69 24.57
N LYS A 83 -5.28 4.61 25.37
CA LYS A 83 -5.45 5.40 26.60
C LYS A 83 -4.70 4.77 27.78
N ASP A 84 -4.37 5.63 28.74
CA ASP A 84 -3.85 5.27 30.05
C ASP A 84 -4.63 6.04 31.13
N PRO A 85 -5.32 5.38 32.07
CA PRO A 85 -5.45 3.93 32.23
C PRO A 85 -6.36 3.28 31.16
N VAL A 86 -6.17 1.99 30.96
CA VAL A 86 -6.97 1.17 30.03
C VAL A 86 -8.36 0.87 30.65
N ASP A 87 -9.42 1.24 29.94
CA ASP A 87 -10.80 0.87 30.30
C ASP A 87 -11.18 -0.46 29.63
N GLU A 88 -10.93 -1.56 30.34
CA GLU A 88 -11.22 -2.90 29.83
C GLU A 88 -12.70 -3.15 29.53
N ALA A 89 -13.61 -2.60 30.33
CA ALA A 89 -15.04 -2.81 30.15
C ALA A 89 -15.51 -2.18 28.84
N LYS A 90 -15.05 -0.96 28.56
CA LYS A 90 -15.33 -0.26 27.31
C LYS A 90 -14.71 -0.96 26.11
N ILE A 91 -13.46 -1.42 26.21
CA ILE A 91 -12.78 -2.14 25.12
C ILE A 91 -13.52 -3.43 24.77
N LYS A 92 -13.92 -4.23 25.77
CA LYS A 92 -14.70 -5.46 25.54
C LYS A 92 -16.01 -5.16 24.83
N ALA A 93 -16.72 -4.10 25.23
CA ALA A 93 -17.95 -3.68 24.54
C ALA A 93 -17.70 -3.25 23.08
N ILE A 94 -16.59 -2.57 22.78
CA ILE A 94 -16.24 -2.19 21.41
C ILE A 94 -15.87 -3.42 20.57
N ILE A 95 -15.19 -4.41 21.15
CA ILE A 95 -14.86 -5.67 20.47
C ILE A 95 -16.14 -6.39 20.03
N GLU A 96 -17.13 -6.54 20.92
CA GLU A 96 -18.41 -7.17 20.57
C GLU A 96 -19.14 -6.44 19.44
N LYS A 97 -19.16 -5.10 19.50
CA LYS A 97 -19.71 -4.27 18.42
C LYS A 97 -18.95 -4.48 17.10
N SER A 98 -17.62 -4.59 17.16
CA SER A 98 -16.76 -4.81 15.99
C SER A 98 -17.04 -6.18 15.35
N ILE A 99 -17.23 -7.23 16.15
CA ILE A 99 -17.53 -8.58 15.66
C ILE A 99 -18.89 -8.60 14.96
N SER A 100 -19.91 -7.97 15.55
CA SER A 100 -21.23 -7.85 14.91
C SER A 100 -21.12 -7.09 13.58
N ALA A 101 -20.47 -5.92 13.58
CA ALA A 101 -20.33 -5.10 12.38
C ALA A 101 -19.52 -5.79 11.27
N GLN A 102 -18.47 -6.54 11.63
CA GLN A 102 -17.74 -7.37 10.67
C GLN A 102 -18.64 -8.45 10.09
N SER A 103 -19.38 -9.17 10.94
CA SER A 103 -20.27 -10.24 10.50
C SER A 103 -21.35 -9.74 9.55
N ASP A 104 -21.92 -8.56 9.82
CA ASP A 104 -22.93 -7.95 8.95
C ASP A 104 -22.35 -7.51 7.60
N MET A 105 -21.17 -6.90 7.61
CA MET A 105 -20.46 -6.51 6.39
C MET A 105 -20.09 -7.72 5.53
N GLU A 106 -19.50 -8.76 6.12
CA GLU A 106 -19.11 -9.99 5.40
C GLU A 106 -20.32 -10.72 4.82
N ARG A 107 -21.45 -10.72 5.55
CA ARG A 107 -22.70 -11.29 5.05
C ARG A 107 -23.21 -10.54 3.82
N ALA A 108 -23.23 -9.20 3.88
CA ALA A 108 -23.68 -8.38 2.76
C ALA A 108 -22.76 -8.53 1.53
N LEU A 109 -21.44 -8.52 1.74
CA LEU A 109 -20.45 -8.81 0.69
C LEU A 109 -20.64 -10.20 0.06
N GLY A 110 -20.93 -11.22 0.88
CA GLY A 110 -21.20 -12.57 0.41
C GLY A 110 -22.44 -12.65 -0.48
N TYR A 111 -23.50 -11.91 -0.16
CA TYR A 111 -24.69 -11.83 -1.00
C TYR A 111 -24.45 -11.05 -2.29
N GLU A 112 -23.79 -9.89 -2.24
CA GLU A 112 -23.43 -9.11 -3.44
C GLU A 112 -22.55 -9.97 -4.39
N LEU A 113 -21.64 -10.76 -3.83
CA LEU A 113 -20.81 -11.70 -4.58
C LEU A 113 -21.62 -12.79 -5.28
N LEU A 114 -22.64 -13.32 -4.59
CA LEU A 114 -23.54 -14.33 -5.13
C LEU A 114 -24.40 -13.77 -6.25
N GLU A 115 -24.95 -12.57 -6.08
CA GLU A 115 -25.72 -11.88 -7.12
C GLU A 115 -24.86 -11.61 -8.35
N TYR A 116 -23.65 -11.09 -8.15
CA TYR A 116 -22.71 -10.89 -9.25
C TYR A 116 -22.37 -12.20 -9.96
N ARG A 117 -22.15 -13.30 -9.21
CA ARG A 117 -21.94 -14.63 -9.80
C ARG A 117 -23.12 -15.04 -10.68
N GLN A 118 -24.35 -14.73 -10.32
CA GLN A 118 -25.54 -15.05 -11.11
C GLN A 118 -25.61 -14.29 -12.44
N THR A 119 -24.96 -13.12 -12.55
CA THR A 119 -24.90 -12.37 -13.81
C THR A 119 -23.91 -12.92 -14.84
N LEU A 120 -23.03 -13.85 -14.43
CA LEU A 120 -21.96 -14.39 -15.27
C LEU A 120 -22.31 -15.78 -15.82
N SER A 121 -21.89 -16.04 -17.06
CA SER A 121 -21.87 -17.40 -17.60
C SER A 121 -20.90 -18.29 -16.81
N ALA A 122 -21.00 -19.61 -17.00
CA ALA A 122 -20.14 -20.57 -16.30
C ALA A 122 -18.64 -20.33 -16.62
N ASP A 123 -18.30 -20.07 -17.88
CA ASP A 123 -16.93 -19.85 -18.31
C ASP A 123 -16.37 -18.51 -17.82
N GLU A 124 -17.17 -17.45 -17.83
CA GLU A 124 -16.78 -16.14 -17.30
C GLU A 124 -16.57 -16.20 -15.79
N ALA A 125 -17.48 -16.84 -15.06
CA ALA A 125 -17.35 -17.03 -13.62
C ALA A 125 -16.09 -17.84 -13.28
N LYS A 126 -15.84 -18.93 -14.01
CA LYS A 126 -14.64 -19.75 -13.84
C LYS A 126 -13.39 -18.90 -13.98
N LYS A 127 -13.27 -18.18 -15.11
CA LYS A 127 -12.13 -17.29 -15.38
C LYS A 127 -11.97 -16.20 -14.30
N HIS A 128 -13.08 -15.63 -13.84
CA HIS A 128 -13.07 -14.55 -12.86
C HIS A 128 -12.63 -15.04 -11.47
N PHE A 129 -13.29 -16.06 -10.93
CA PHE A 129 -13.06 -16.53 -9.55
C PHE A 129 -11.79 -17.36 -9.41
N GLU A 130 -11.46 -18.23 -10.37
CA GLU A 130 -10.20 -18.97 -10.35
C GLU A 130 -9.00 -18.02 -10.49
N GLY A 131 -9.08 -17.03 -11.38
CA GLY A 131 -8.04 -16.02 -11.53
C GLY A 131 -7.84 -15.20 -10.24
N ARG A 132 -8.92 -14.93 -9.49
CA ARG A 132 -8.84 -14.27 -8.18
C ARG A 132 -8.14 -15.15 -7.14
N LEU A 133 -8.53 -16.42 -7.05
CA LEU A 133 -7.91 -17.39 -6.14
C LEU A 133 -6.42 -17.54 -6.41
N GLU A 134 -6.02 -17.65 -7.68
CA GLU A 134 -4.62 -17.79 -8.07
C GLU A 134 -3.77 -16.56 -7.65
N ARG A 135 -4.33 -15.34 -7.79
CA ARG A 135 -3.66 -14.13 -7.29
C ARG A 135 -3.50 -14.14 -5.77
N MET A 136 -4.51 -14.60 -5.03
CA MET A 136 -4.43 -14.74 -3.57
C MET A 136 -3.33 -15.72 -3.16
N ASN A 137 -3.25 -16.88 -3.81
CA ASN A 137 -2.22 -17.89 -3.55
C ASN A 137 -0.82 -17.32 -3.81
N ARG A 138 -0.60 -16.70 -4.98
CA ARG A 138 0.69 -16.06 -5.30
C ARG A 138 1.12 -15.01 -4.26
N PHE A 139 0.17 -14.25 -3.71
CA PHE A 139 0.47 -13.28 -2.67
C PHE A 139 0.86 -13.96 -1.34
N SER A 140 0.15 -15.02 -0.98
CA SER A 140 0.48 -15.85 0.19
C SER A 140 1.87 -16.46 0.09
N ASP A 141 2.20 -17.05 -1.05
CA ASP A 141 3.49 -17.71 -1.30
C ASP A 141 4.65 -16.73 -1.18
N ARG A 142 4.56 -15.57 -1.85
CA ARG A 142 5.55 -14.48 -1.73
C ARG A 142 5.76 -14.02 -0.30
N ARG A 143 4.70 -13.98 0.51
CA ARG A 143 4.79 -13.59 1.92
C ARG A 143 5.49 -14.67 2.75
N ASN A 144 5.23 -15.94 2.45
CA ASN A 144 5.86 -17.06 3.13
C ASN A 144 7.35 -17.18 2.77
N ASP A 145 7.71 -16.98 1.51
CA ASP A 145 9.10 -17.01 1.07
C ASP A 145 9.94 -15.95 1.79
N ARG A 146 9.41 -14.72 1.92
CA ARG A 146 10.05 -13.63 2.68
C ARG A 146 10.23 -13.93 4.17
N ARG A 147 9.37 -14.77 4.75
CA ARG A 147 9.47 -15.18 6.17
C ARG A 147 10.52 -16.28 6.34
N LYS A 148 10.67 -17.17 5.36
CA LYS A 148 11.67 -18.25 5.37
C LYS A 148 13.08 -17.75 5.06
N SER A 149 13.21 -16.63 4.35
CA SER A 149 14.49 -16.00 4.02
C SER A 149 15.03 -15.06 5.12
N LYS A 150 14.36 -14.98 6.28
CA LYS A 150 14.79 -14.23 7.46
C LYS A 150 15.14 -15.20 8.57
#